data_AF-A0A9X2MFB8-F1
#
_entry.id   AF-A0A9X2MFB8-F1
#
_cell.length_a   1.000
_cell.length_b   1.000
_cell.length_c   1.000
_cell.angle_alpha   90.00
_cell.angle_beta   90.00
_cell.angle_gamma   90.00
#
_symmetry.space_group_name_H-M   'P 1'
#
loop_
_entity.id
_entity.type
_entity.pdbx_description
1 polymer ?
#
loop_
_entity_poly.entity_id
_entity_poly.type
_entity_poly.pdbx_seq_one_letter_code
_entity_poly.pdbx_strand_id
1 'polypeptide(L)'
;MEFNKKKLNLNKKLIFYLAMVMICIIVIMAVSVNLSVEKKTIYYSSNMVELSKQSLIKSRVLFLRDVKNVIIGISLLMIIVVISISIFLSQKISKPIIVVSKMTDFIKHGGYDQTLEYESSIVEIDNLINSINELSKELYKMEEMRKKLTSDISHELRTPLTSIQTHLEAMIDGVWEPSPERLNSVNEEVIRLSHLVNQLKNLAKYDNEKNKLQISEVDLKQLI
;
A
#
# COMPACT_ATOMS: atom_id res chain seq x y z
N MET A 1 -9.79 26.20 -8.85
CA MET A 1 -10.56 25.37 -7.90
C MET A 1 -11.58 24.59 -8.72
N GLU A 2 -11.13 23.54 -9.41
CA GLU A 2 -11.88 22.72 -10.40
C GLU A 2 -10.89 21.58 -10.71
N PHE A 3 -11.14 20.28 -10.59
CA PHE A 3 -12.31 19.46 -10.88
C PHE A 3 -12.49 18.41 -9.76
N ASN A 4 -13.62 18.48 -9.03
CA ASN A 4 -14.09 17.36 -8.24
C ASN A 4 -14.68 16.31 -9.20
N LYS A 5 -13.83 15.56 -9.90
CA LYS A 5 -14.24 14.30 -10.52
C LYS A 5 -14.73 13.45 -9.36
N LYS A 6 -16.02 13.16 -9.36
CA LYS A 6 -16.77 12.31 -8.42
C LYS A 6 -16.13 10.91 -8.38
N LYS A 7 -14.95 10.79 -7.76
CA LYS A 7 -14.28 9.52 -7.52
C LYS A 7 -15.11 8.84 -6.44
N LEU A 8 -15.84 7.82 -6.84
CA LEU A 8 -16.82 7.12 -6.00
C LEU A 8 -16.13 5.94 -5.32
N ASN A 9 -16.39 5.75 -4.02
CA ASN A 9 -15.83 4.68 -3.19
C ASN A 9 -15.95 3.29 -3.86
N LEU A 10 -14.88 2.51 -3.81
CA LEU A 10 -14.76 1.18 -4.43
C LEU A 10 -15.97 0.30 -4.14
N ASN A 11 -16.36 0.26 -2.87
CA ASN A 11 -17.45 -0.58 -2.40
C ASN A 11 -18.78 -0.18 -3.05
N LYS A 12 -19.06 1.12 -3.20
CA LYS A 12 -20.33 1.57 -3.78
C LYS A 12 -20.44 1.25 -5.27
N LYS A 13 -19.36 1.45 -6.05
CA LYS A 13 -19.36 1.09 -7.48
C LYS A 13 -19.38 -0.41 -7.71
N LEU A 14 -18.53 -1.15 -7.00
CA LEU A 14 -18.45 -2.60 -7.16
C LEU A 14 -19.77 -3.28 -6.78
N ILE A 15 -20.35 -2.91 -5.64
CA ILE A 15 -21.65 -3.42 -5.20
C ILE A 15 -22.74 -2.99 -6.17
N PHE A 16 -22.74 -1.75 -6.66
CA PHE A 16 -23.72 -1.28 -7.63
C PHE A 16 -23.65 -2.05 -8.96
N TYR A 17 -22.45 -2.25 -9.52
CA TYR A 17 -22.27 -3.01 -10.77
C TYR A 17 -22.66 -4.48 -10.59
N LEU A 18 -22.24 -5.12 -9.49
CA LEU A 18 -22.62 -6.50 -9.18
C LEU A 18 -24.14 -6.63 -8.99
N ALA A 19 -24.77 -5.69 -8.27
CA ALA A 19 -26.21 -5.67 -8.07
C ALA A 19 -26.97 -5.45 -9.39
N MET A 20 -26.53 -4.49 -10.22
CA MET A 20 -27.14 -4.24 -11.53
C MET A 20 -27.08 -5.49 -12.41
N VAL A 21 -25.92 -6.14 -12.48
CA VAL A 21 -25.73 -7.38 -13.23
C VAL A 21 -26.63 -8.49 -12.71
N MET A 22 -26.67 -8.72 -11.39
CA MET A 22 -27.53 -9.72 -10.77
C MET A 22 -29.02 -9.46 -11.06
N ILE A 23 -29.47 -8.20 -10.98
CA ILE A 23 -30.84 -7.81 -11.30
C ILE A 23 -31.15 -8.08 -12.78
N CYS A 24 -30.24 -7.71 -13.69
CA CYS A 24 -30.41 -8.00 -15.12
C CYS A 24 -30.56 -9.50 -15.39
N ILE A 25 -29.74 -10.33 -14.74
CA ILE A 25 -29.82 -11.80 -14.88
C ILE A 25 -31.19 -12.31 -14.40
N ILE A 26 -31.64 -11.87 -13.21
CA ILE A 26 -32.91 -12.28 -12.62
C ILE A 26 -34.09 -11.87 -13.53
N VAL A 27 -34.06 -10.65 -14.07
CA VAL A 27 -35.10 -10.15 -14.99
C VAL A 27 -35.12 -10.96 -16.29
N ILE A 28 -33.96 -11.21 -16.91
CA ILE A 28 -33.86 -12.02 -18.13
C ILE A 28 -34.39 -13.44 -17.88
N MET A 29 -34.04 -14.04 -16.74
CA MET A 29 -34.52 -15.36 -16.34
C MET A 29 -36.05 -15.37 -16.17
N ALA A 30 -36.61 -14.40 -15.44
CA ALA A 30 -38.05 -14.30 -15.21
C ALA A 30 -38.85 -14.09 -16.52
N VAL A 31 -38.37 -13.20 -17.39
CA VAL A 31 -38.99 -12.91 -18.70
C VAL A 31 -38.92 -14.14 -19.61
N SER A 32 -37.77 -14.82 -19.67
CA SER A 32 -37.60 -16.00 -20.52
C SER A 32 -38.48 -17.16 -20.06
N VAL A 33 -38.62 -17.38 -18.75
CA VAL A 33 -39.54 -18.39 -18.20
C VAL A 33 -40.99 -18.03 -18.51
N ASN A 34 -41.39 -16.77 -18.28
CA ASN A 34 -42.76 -16.32 -18.49
C ASN A 34 -43.21 -16.45 -19.96
N LEU A 35 -42.39 -15.96 -20.90
CA LEU A 35 -42.62 -16.11 -22.35
C LEU A 35 -42.73 -17.58 -22.78
N SER A 36 -41.94 -18.46 -22.17
CA SER A 36 -41.96 -19.89 -22.48
C SER A 36 -43.21 -20.60 -21.94
N VAL A 37 -43.81 -20.08 -20.86
CA VAL A 37 -45.05 -20.59 -20.27
C VAL A 37 -46.28 -20.04 -21.01
N GLU A 38 -46.35 -18.73 -21.24
CA GLU A 38 -47.51 -18.04 -21.84
C GLU A 38 -47.80 -18.48 -23.27
N LYS A 39 -46.76 -18.60 -24.11
CA LYS A 39 -46.94 -19.10 -25.49
C LYS A 39 -47.50 -20.53 -25.53
N LYS A 40 -47.34 -21.30 -24.45
CA LYS A 40 -47.75 -22.69 -24.38
C LYS A 40 -49.10 -22.90 -23.73
N THR A 41 -49.47 -22.12 -22.72
CA THR A 41 -50.85 -22.12 -22.20
C THR A 41 -51.85 -21.75 -23.29
N ILE A 42 -51.53 -20.78 -24.14
CA ILE A 42 -52.35 -20.38 -25.29
C ILE A 42 -52.44 -21.52 -26.32
N TYR A 43 -51.31 -22.15 -26.68
CA TYR A 43 -51.27 -23.27 -27.62
C TYR A 43 -52.01 -24.53 -27.12
N TYR A 44 -51.92 -24.84 -25.82
CA TYR A 44 -52.63 -25.99 -25.24
C TYR A 44 -54.12 -25.70 -25.02
N SER A 45 -54.48 -24.48 -24.62
CA SER A 45 -55.88 -24.07 -24.46
C SER A 45 -56.62 -24.06 -25.79
N SER A 46 -55.97 -23.71 -26.90
CA SER A 46 -56.62 -23.66 -28.23
C SER A 46 -56.82 -25.03 -28.87
N ASN A 47 -56.00 -26.04 -28.51
CA ASN A 47 -56.00 -27.37 -29.15
C ASN A 47 -56.59 -28.49 -28.28
N MET A 48 -57.27 -28.16 -27.18
CA MET A 48 -57.84 -29.10 -26.21
C MET A 48 -58.96 -30.03 -26.75
N VAL A 49 -59.35 -29.92 -28.02
CA VAL A 49 -60.51 -30.67 -28.57
C VAL A 49 -60.16 -32.09 -29.07
N GLU A 50 -58.89 -32.47 -29.27
CA GLU A 50 -58.53 -33.85 -29.64
C GLU A 50 -57.18 -34.30 -29.04
N LEU A 51 -57.19 -35.08 -27.95
CA LEU A 51 -55.96 -35.59 -27.34
C LEU A 51 -55.78 -37.10 -27.62
N SER A 52 -55.05 -37.42 -28.68
CA SER A 52 -54.39 -38.74 -28.80
C SER A 52 -53.13 -38.78 -27.93
N LYS A 53 -52.75 -39.94 -27.36
CA LYS A 53 -51.51 -40.09 -26.57
C LYS A 53 -50.25 -39.54 -27.27
N GLN A 54 -50.22 -39.54 -28.60
CA GLN A 54 -49.12 -39.01 -29.40
C GLN A 54 -48.97 -37.48 -29.32
N SER A 55 -50.07 -36.72 -29.23
CA SER A 55 -50.00 -35.25 -29.13
C SER A 55 -49.44 -34.79 -27.79
N LEU A 56 -49.78 -35.48 -26.70
CA LEU A 56 -49.22 -35.26 -25.35
C LEU A 56 -47.71 -35.53 -25.28
N ILE A 57 -47.21 -36.59 -25.93
CA ILE A 57 -45.77 -36.91 -25.96
C ILE A 57 -44.99 -35.86 -26.77
N LYS A 58 -45.51 -35.46 -27.93
CA LYS A 58 -44.87 -34.43 -28.79
C LYS A 58 -44.78 -33.08 -28.07
N SER A 59 -45.85 -32.71 -27.37
CA SER A 59 -45.95 -31.54 -26.49
C SER A 59 -44.85 -31.53 -25.41
N ARG A 60 -44.67 -32.64 -24.69
CA ARG A 60 -43.64 -32.80 -23.65
C ARG A 60 -42.23 -32.65 -24.22
N VAL A 61 -41.94 -33.27 -25.36
CA VAL A 61 -40.61 -33.20 -26.00
C VAL A 61 -40.27 -31.77 -26.43
N LEU A 62 -41.24 -31.05 -27.02
CA LEU A 62 -41.05 -29.64 -27.38
C LEU A 62 -40.79 -28.78 -26.14
N PHE A 63 -41.50 -29.00 -25.04
CA PHE A 63 -41.28 -28.29 -23.77
C PHE A 63 -39.88 -28.51 -23.20
N LEU A 64 -39.42 -29.75 -23.13
CA LEU A 64 -38.08 -30.04 -22.63
C LEU A 64 -36.98 -29.41 -23.51
N ARG A 65 -37.19 -29.36 -24.83
CA ARG A 65 -36.25 -28.71 -25.76
C ARG A 65 -36.19 -27.19 -25.55
N ASP A 66 -37.33 -26.54 -25.38
CA ASP A 66 -37.41 -25.08 -25.17
C ASP A 66 -36.74 -24.71 -23.84
N VAL A 67 -37.04 -25.43 -22.76
CA VAL A 67 -36.40 -25.25 -21.45
C VAL A 67 -34.89 -25.43 -21.54
N LYS A 68 -34.42 -26.48 -22.24
CA LYS A 68 -32.99 -26.71 -22.43
C LYS A 68 -32.31 -25.54 -23.17
N ASN A 69 -32.92 -25.03 -24.23
CA ASN A 69 -32.34 -23.91 -25.00
C ASN A 69 -32.27 -22.62 -24.19
N VAL A 70 -33.30 -22.33 -23.38
CA VAL A 70 -33.30 -21.19 -22.45
C VAL A 70 -32.18 -21.33 -21.42
N ILE A 71 -32.04 -22.51 -20.80
CA ILE A 71 -30.98 -22.77 -19.82
C ILE A 71 -29.60 -22.56 -20.45
N ILE A 72 -29.35 -23.14 -21.63
CA ILE A 72 -28.07 -22.99 -22.34
C ILE A 72 -27.77 -21.52 -22.66
N GLY A 73 -28.77 -20.77 -23.15
CA GLY A 73 -28.61 -19.35 -23.45
C GLY A 73 -28.23 -18.54 -22.21
N ILE A 74 -28.89 -18.79 -21.08
CA ILE A 74 -28.59 -18.12 -19.81
C ILE A 74 -27.19 -18.51 -19.31
N SER A 75 -26.82 -19.79 -19.38
CA SER A 75 -25.49 -20.25 -18.96
C SER A 75 -24.37 -19.58 -19.77
N LEU A 76 -24.54 -19.44 -21.09
CA LEU A 76 -23.59 -18.72 -21.94
C LEU A 76 -23.48 -17.25 -21.57
N LEU A 77 -24.62 -16.58 -21.33
CA LEU A 77 -24.64 -15.18 -20.91
C LEU A 77 -23.96 -14.99 -19.55
N MET A 78 -24.17 -15.91 -18.60
CA MET A 78 -23.50 -15.89 -17.30
C MET A 78 -21.99 -16.01 -17.42
N ILE A 79 -21.49 -16.88 -18.30
CA ILE A 79 -20.05 -17.02 -18.54
C ILE A 79 -19.47 -15.71 -19.05
N ILE A 80 -20.13 -15.06 -20.02
CA ILE A 80 -19.69 -13.77 -20.58
C ILE A 80 -19.65 -12.69 -19.49
N VAL A 81 -20.67 -12.64 -18.64
CA VAL A 81 -20.76 -11.69 -17.52
C VAL A 81 -19.64 -11.92 -16.51
N VAL A 82 -19.39 -13.17 -16.10
CA VAL A 82 -18.31 -13.52 -15.15
C VAL A 82 -16.96 -13.11 -15.72
N ILE A 83 -16.67 -13.46 -16.98
CA ILE A 83 -15.42 -13.08 -17.64
C ILE A 83 -15.27 -11.55 -17.67
N SER A 84 -16.33 -10.83 -18.01
CA SER A 84 -16.33 -9.36 -18.07
C SER A 84 -16.02 -8.74 -16.70
N ILE A 85 -16.65 -9.24 -15.64
CA ILE A 85 -16.39 -8.80 -14.26
C ILE A 85 -14.96 -9.12 -13.84
N SER A 86 -14.48 -10.35 -14.11
CA SER A 86 -13.12 -10.76 -13.77
C SER A 86 -12.07 -9.85 -14.42
N ILE A 87 -12.24 -9.53 -15.71
CA ILE A 87 -11.35 -8.59 -16.42
C ILE A 87 -11.40 -7.20 -15.78
N PHE A 88 -12.61 -6.71 -15.46
CA PHE A 88 -12.79 -5.41 -14.82
C PHE A 88 -12.09 -5.33 -13.45
N LEU A 89 -12.33 -6.29 -12.56
CA LEU A 89 -11.69 -6.36 -11.23
C LEU A 89 -10.17 -6.47 -11.34
N SER A 90 -9.69 -7.33 -12.24
CA SER A 90 -8.25 -7.52 -12.48
C SER A 90 -7.58 -6.19 -12.87
N GLN A 91 -8.18 -5.45 -13.81
CA GLN A 91 -7.60 -4.21 -14.29
C GLN A 91 -7.73 -3.05 -13.30
N LYS A 92 -8.88 -2.93 -12.63
CA LYS A 92 -9.17 -1.77 -11.77
C LYS A 92 -8.71 -1.93 -10.34
N ILE A 93 -8.56 -3.15 -9.83
CA ILE A 93 -8.20 -3.42 -8.44
C ILE A 93 -6.86 -4.17 -8.36
N SER A 94 -6.78 -5.36 -8.96
CA SER A 94 -5.61 -6.23 -8.79
C SER A 94 -4.34 -5.62 -9.36
N LYS A 95 -4.37 -5.05 -10.57
CA LYS A 95 -3.20 -4.41 -11.19
C LYS A 95 -2.61 -3.27 -10.33
N PRO A 96 -3.38 -2.25 -9.90
CA PRO A 96 -2.85 -1.21 -9.01
C PRO A 96 -2.25 -1.77 -7.71
N ILE A 97 -2.89 -2.76 -7.08
CA ILE A 97 -2.38 -3.37 -5.85
C ILE A 97 -1.03 -4.06 -6.10
N ILE A 98 -0.86 -4.73 -7.23
CA ILE A 98 0.43 -5.34 -7.61
C ILE A 98 1.50 -4.26 -7.83
N VAL A 99 1.15 -3.13 -8.43
CA VAL A 99 2.08 -2.00 -8.62
C VAL A 99 2.55 -1.46 -7.26
N VAL A 100 1.63 -1.23 -6.33
CA VAL A 100 1.96 -0.82 -4.97
C VAL A 100 2.83 -1.88 -4.26
N SER A 101 2.48 -3.15 -4.37
CA SER A 101 3.25 -4.24 -3.76
C SER A 101 4.69 -4.29 -4.26
N LYS A 102 4.92 -4.03 -5.55
CA LYS A 102 6.27 -3.96 -6.13
C LYS A 102 7.06 -2.78 -5.58
N MET A 103 6.43 -1.62 -5.42
CA MET A 103 7.06 -0.47 -4.79
C MET A 103 7.43 -0.75 -3.33
N THR A 104 6.55 -1.38 -2.57
CA THR A 104 6.86 -1.78 -1.19
C THR A 104 8.06 -2.72 -1.13
N ASP A 105 8.17 -3.66 -2.08
CA ASP A 105 9.35 -4.54 -2.17
C ASP A 105 10.62 -3.76 -2.56
N PHE A 106 10.52 -2.77 -3.44
CA PHE A 106 11.62 -1.88 -3.76
C PHE A 106 12.10 -1.05 -2.55
N ILE A 107 11.15 -0.46 -1.80
CA ILE A 107 11.42 0.26 -0.54
C ILE A 107 12.11 -0.67 0.46
N LYS A 108 11.65 -1.91 0.61
CA LYS A 108 12.24 -2.90 1.53
C LYS A 108 13.74 -3.13 1.27
N HIS A 109 14.20 -2.99 0.04
CA HIS A 109 15.60 -3.17 -0.35
C HIS A 109 16.41 -1.85 -0.36
N GLY A 110 15.90 -0.78 0.27
CA GLY A 110 16.61 0.51 0.40
C GLY A 110 16.31 1.52 -0.71
N GLY A 111 15.34 1.24 -1.58
CA GLY A 111 14.92 2.09 -2.68
C GLY A 111 13.99 3.23 -2.27
N TYR A 112 14.46 4.15 -1.41
CA TYR A 112 13.59 5.18 -0.82
C TYR A 112 13.31 6.41 -1.71
N ASP A 113 14.09 6.62 -2.77
CA ASP A 113 13.99 7.78 -3.67
C ASP A 113 13.15 7.51 -4.92
N GLN A 114 12.05 6.76 -4.76
CA GLN A 114 11.13 6.51 -5.87
C GLN A 114 9.72 6.96 -5.53
N THR A 115 9.00 7.36 -6.56
CA THR A 115 7.60 7.73 -6.47
C THR A 115 6.81 6.90 -7.48
N LEU A 116 5.67 6.38 -7.02
CA LEU A 116 4.71 5.73 -7.88
C LEU A 116 3.89 6.79 -8.61
N GLU A 117 4.18 6.98 -9.89
CA GLU A 117 3.35 7.75 -10.82
C GLU A 117 2.24 6.85 -11.39
N TYR A 118 1.30 6.47 -10.53
CA TYR A 118 0.15 5.66 -10.92
C TYR A 118 -1.16 6.32 -10.48
N GLU A 119 -2.06 6.56 -11.43
CA GLU A 119 -3.39 7.07 -11.14
C GLU A 119 -4.42 5.94 -11.16
N SER A 120 -5.11 5.75 -10.03
CA SER A 120 -6.26 4.87 -9.96
C SER A 120 -7.55 5.65 -10.18
N SER A 121 -8.56 4.96 -10.74
CA SER A 121 -9.92 5.48 -10.79
C SER A 121 -10.69 5.27 -9.47
N ILE A 122 -10.05 4.66 -8.47
CA ILE A 122 -10.60 4.28 -7.18
C ILE A 122 -9.88 5.07 -6.08
N VAL A 123 -10.65 5.82 -5.28
CA VAL A 123 -10.14 6.70 -4.23
C VAL A 123 -9.29 5.94 -3.22
N GLU A 124 -9.75 4.79 -2.75
CA GLU A 124 -9.07 4.02 -1.72
C GLU A 124 -7.70 3.51 -2.20
N ILE A 125 -7.57 3.21 -3.49
CA ILE A 125 -6.31 2.81 -4.11
C ILE A 125 -5.39 4.02 -4.32
N ASP A 126 -5.93 5.17 -4.76
CA ASP A 126 -5.14 6.41 -4.85
C ASP A 126 -4.58 6.82 -3.49
N ASN A 127 -5.40 6.74 -2.44
CA ASN A 127 -4.96 7.06 -1.08
C ASN A 127 -3.84 6.12 -0.64
N LEU A 128 -3.94 4.82 -0.95
CA LEU A 128 -2.87 3.87 -0.67
C LEU A 128 -1.57 4.21 -1.40
N ILE A 129 -1.65 4.58 -2.69
CA ILE A 129 -0.49 5.00 -3.49
C ILE A 129 0.16 6.24 -2.88
N ASN A 130 -0.65 7.25 -2.51
CA ASN A 130 -0.16 8.47 -1.88
C ASN A 130 0.52 8.19 -0.54
N SER A 131 -0.07 7.34 0.31
CA SER A 131 0.55 6.96 1.59
C SER A 131 1.88 6.24 1.40
N ILE A 132 2.02 5.39 0.38
CA ILE A 132 3.29 4.72 0.07
C ILE A 132 4.33 5.70 -0.46
N ASN A 133 3.94 6.67 -1.28
CA ASN A 133 4.83 7.74 -1.75
C ASN A 133 5.33 8.62 -0.59
N GLU A 134 4.43 9.00 0.33
CA GLU A 134 4.78 9.74 1.54
C GLU A 134 5.76 8.94 2.42
N LEU A 135 5.47 7.64 2.63
CA LEU A 135 6.36 6.75 3.38
C LEU A 135 7.76 6.68 2.74
N SER A 136 7.84 6.49 1.42
CA SER A 136 9.12 6.44 0.71
C SER A 136 9.93 7.73 0.91
N LYS A 137 9.27 8.88 0.80
CA LYS A 137 9.89 10.20 1.00
C LYS A 137 10.40 10.40 2.43
N GLU A 138 9.64 9.98 3.44
CA GLU A 138 10.09 10.08 4.83
C GLU A 138 11.28 9.15 5.11
N LEU A 139 11.26 7.93 4.57
CA LEU A 139 12.41 7.01 4.66
C LEU A 139 13.66 7.57 3.98
N TYR A 140 13.50 8.23 2.83
CA TYR A 140 14.61 8.88 2.13
C TYR A 140 15.25 9.98 3.00
N LYS A 141 14.43 10.87 3.57
CA LYS A 141 14.91 11.91 4.48
C LYS A 141 15.62 11.32 5.70
N MET A 142 15.08 10.26 6.30
CA MET A 142 15.72 9.57 7.43
C MET A 142 17.09 9.02 7.04
N GLU A 143 17.20 8.42 5.85
CA GLU A 143 18.47 7.88 5.36
C GLU A 143 19.49 8.99 5.06
N GLU A 144 19.07 10.12 4.49
CA GLU A 144 19.93 11.29 4.31
C GLU A 144 20.42 11.85 5.65
N MET A 145 19.54 11.99 6.63
CA MET A 145 19.90 12.44 7.98
C MET A 145 20.90 11.48 8.64
N ARG A 146 20.69 10.16 8.51
CA ARG A 146 21.59 9.14 9.04
C ARG A 146 22.98 9.23 8.39
N LYS A 147 23.06 9.38 7.07
CA LYS A 147 24.32 9.53 6.33
C LYS A 147 25.04 10.80 6.76
N LYS A 148 24.32 11.93 6.83
CA LYS A 148 24.87 13.22 7.27
C LYS A 148 25.42 13.13 8.69
N LEU A 149 24.63 12.61 9.63
CA LEU A 149 25.08 12.42 11.01
C LEU A 149 26.35 11.58 11.10
N THR A 150 26.41 10.47 10.35
CA THR A 150 27.59 9.58 10.32
C THR A 150 28.83 10.32 9.78
N SER A 151 28.66 11.13 8.74
CA SER A 151 29.72 11.96 8.17
C SER A 151 30.20 13.01 9.17
N ASP A 152 29.26 13.74 9.78
CA ASP A 152 29.56 14.80 10.74
C ASP A 152 30.31 14.24 11.96
N ILE A 153 29.86 13.10 12.51
CA ILE A 153 30.56 12.38 13.58
C ILE A 153 31.99 12.02 13.17
N SER A 154 32.16 11.48 11.96
CA SER A 154 33.48 11.07 11.46
C SER A 154 34.43 12.26 11.32
N HIS A 155 33.91 13.44 10.92
CA HIS A 155 34.69 14.68 10.84
C HIS A 155 35.08 15.21 12.22
N GLU A 156 34.13 15.29 13.15
CA GLU A 156 34.36 15.80 14.51
C GLU A 156 35.32 14.90 15.31
N LEU A 157 35.35 13.58 15.05
CA LEU A 157 36.30 12.66 15.66
C LEU A 157 37.70 12.71 15.02
N ARG A 158 37.79 12.95 13.71
CA ARG A 158 39.07 12.94 12.99
C ARG A 158 39.98 14.08 13.45
N THR A 159 39.45 15.28 13.61
CA THR A 159 40.24 16.47 13.97
C THR A 159 41.03 16.30 15.28
N PRO A 160 40.41 15.98 16.44
CA PRO A 160 41.14 15.77 17.69
C PRO A 160 42.10 14.58 17.61
N LEU A 161 41.70 13.50 16.93
CA LEU A 161 42.54 12.31 16.76
C LEU A 161 43.82 12.61 15.96
N THR A 162 43.69 13.32 14.82
CA THR A 162 44.83 13.75 14.02
C THR A 162 45.73 14.70 14.80
N SER A 163 45.16 15.61 15.59
CA SER A 163 45.95 16.52 16.44
C SER A 163 46.79 15.76 17.47
N ILE A 164 46.17 14.80 18.17
CA ILE A 164 46.86 13.90 19.11
C ILE A 164 48.00 13.17 18.40
N GLN A 165 47.72 12.58 17.24
CA GLN A 165 48.69 11.81 16.48
C GLN A 165 49.88 12.67 16.04
N THR A 166 49.63 13.83 15.44
CA THR A 166 50.69 14.75 14.98
C THR A 166 51.55 15.24 16.14
N HIS A 167 50.96 15.57 17.28
CA HIS A 167 51.71 15.98 18.46
C HIS A 167 52.61 14.86 18.99
N LEU A 168 52.09 13.63 19.06
CA LEU A 168 52.87 12.47 19.51
C LEU A 168 53.97 12.10 18.53
N GLU A 169 53.70 12.09 17.22
CA GLU A 169 54.69 11.83 16.17
C GLU A 169 55.84 12.85 16.24
N ALA A 170 55.54 14.15 16.34
CA ALA A 170 56.56 15.19 16.48
C ALA A 170 57.44 15.02 17.73
N MET A 171 56.87 14.50 18.83
CA MET A 171 57.63 14.18 20.05
C MET A 171 58.51 12.94 19.89
N ILE A 172 57.98 11.90 19.25
CA ILE A 172 58.70 10.64 19.00
C ILE A 172 59.88 10.87 18.05
N ASP A 173 59.68 11.69 17.02
CA ASP A 173 60.71 12.04 16.03
C ASP A 173 61.76 13.01 16.58
N GLY A 174 61.61 13.46 17.84
CA GLY A 174 62.52 14.39 18.51
C GLY A 174 62.48 15.82 17.99
N VAL A 175 61.55 16.14 17.08
CA VAL A 175 61.31 17.51 16.59
C VAL A 175 60.79 18.38 17.73
N TRP A 176 59.94 17.80 18.60
CA TRP A 176 59.34 18.47 19.75
C TRP A 176 59.77 17.79 21.05
N GLU A 177 60.35 18.54 22.00
CA GLU A 177 60.52 18.01 23.35
C GLU A 177 59.17 17.78 24.05
N PRO A 178 59.00 16.67 24.79
CA PRO A 178 57.79 16.33 25.53
C PRO A 178 57.70 17.17 26.83
N SER A 179 57.42 18.47 26.66
CA SER A 179 57.23 19.38 27.78
C SER A 179 55.86 19.16 28.47
N PRO A 180 55.71 19.55 29.75
CA PRO A 180 54.43 19.48 30.45
C PRO A 180 53.29 20.18 29.71
N GLU A 181 53.55 21.32 29.07
CA GLU A 181 52.55 22.05 28.28
C GLU A 181 52.05 21.24 27.09
N ARG A 182 52.95 20.59 26.34
CA ARG A 182 52.54 19.82 25.16
C ARG A 182 51.84 18.51 25.52
N LEU A 183 52.28 17.84 26.60
CA LEU A 183 51.60 16.67 27.13
C LEU A 183 50.20 17.02 27.65
N ASN A 184 50.04 18.18 28.30
CA ASN A 184 48.73 18.70 28.68
C ASN A 184 47.84 18.99 27.46
N SER A 185 48.38 19.58 26.39
CA SER A 185 47.64 19.81 25.15
C SER A 185 47.14 18.51 24.51
N VAL A 186 47.94 17.43 24.51
CA VAL A 186 47.49 16.10 24.06
C VAL A 186 46.39 15.55 24.98
N ASN A 187 46.55 15.70 26.29
CA ASN A 187 45.56 15.25 27.27
C ASN A 187 44.22 16.01 27.14
N GLU A 188 44.24 17.30 26.85
CA GLU A 188 43.05 18.11 26.57
C GLU A 188 42.26 17.56 25.37
N GLU A 189 42.94 17.18 24.28
CA GLU A 189 42.28 16.56 23.13
C GLU A 189 41.71 15.17 23.44
N VAL A 190 42.38 14.38 24.28
CA VAL A 190 41.85 13.09 24.76
C VAL A 190 40.57 13.30 25.60
N ILE A 191 40.56 14.29 26.49
CA ILE A 191 39.39 14.67 27.29
C ILE A 191 38.24 15.13 26.38
N ARG A 192 38.54 15.97 25.38
CA ARG A 192 37.56 16.44 24.40
C ARG A 192 36.94 15.30 23.61
N LEU A 193 37.76 14.36 23.13
CA LEU A 193 37.29 13.19 22.40
C LEU A 193 36.41 12.28 23.28
N SER A 194 36.78 12.10 24.56
CA SER A 194 35.96 11.38 25.54
C SER A 194 34.60 12.05 25.77
N HIS A 195 34.56 13.38 25.86
CA HIS A 195 33.29 14.12 25.95
C HIS A 195 32.41 13.91 24.71
N LEU A 196 32.98 13.97 23.51
CA LEU A 196 32.24 13.75 22.26
C LEU A 196 31.62 12.34 22.22
N VAL A 197 32.40 11.31 22.55
CA VAL A 197 31.91 9.93 22.61
C VAL A 197 30.78 9.77 23.63
N ASN A 198 30.89 10.42 24.79
CA ASN A 198 29.82 10.41 25.80
C ASN A 198 28.55 11.10 25.31
N GLN A 199 28.67 12.21 24.58
CA GLN A 199 27.52 12.89 23.96
C GLN A 199 26.81 11.98 22.94
N LEU A 200 27.57 11.27 22.09
CA LEU A 200 27.01 10.32 21.13
C LEU A 200 26.31 9.13 21.81
N LYS A 201 26.88 8.61 22.89
CA LYS A 201 26.27 7.56 23.71
C LYS A 201 24.95 8.03 24.34
N ASN A 202 24.91 9.26 24.86
CA ASN A 202 23.70 9.83 25.42
C ASN A 202 22.62 10.01 24.35
N LEU A 203 22.98 10.53 23.18
CA LEU A 203 22.06 10.68 22.04
C LEU A 203 21.45 9.33 21.63
N ALA A 204 22.27 8.29 21.47
CA ALA A 204 21.80 6.94 21.13
C ALA A 204 20.87 6.33 22.20
N LYS A 205 21.03 6.72 23.47
CA LYS A 205 20.12 6.31 24.56
C LYS A 205 18.76 7.00 24.45
N TYR A 206 18.73 8.30 24.13
CA TYR A 206 17.50 9.06 23.96
C TYR A 206 16.65 8.58 22.77
N ASP A 207 17.27 8.08 21.69
CA ASP A 207 16.53 7.52 20.55
C ASP A 207 15.88 6.16 20.84
N ASN A 208 16.44 5.35 21.73
CA ASN A 208 15.94 4.01 22.05
C ASN A 208 14.89 4.00 23.17
N GLU A 209 15.00 4.91 24.12
CA GLU A 209 14.00 5.07 25.15
C GLU A 209 12.90 6.00 24.62
N LYS A 210 11.65 5.49 24.51
CA LYS A 210 10.45 6.35 24.49
C LYS A 210 10.37 7.06 25.85
N ASN A 211 11.25 8.03 26.09
CA ASN A 211 11.36 8.72 27.34
C ASN A 211 10.09 9.54 27.52
N LYS A 212 9.15 8.97 28.30
CA LYS A 212 8.01 9.71 28.83
C LYS A 212 8.61 10.81 29.70
N LEU A 213 8.61 12.03 29.19
CA LEU A 213 8.91 13.21 29.97
C LEU A 213 8.07 13.15 31.26
N GLN A 214 8.75 13.05 32.40
CA GLN A 214 8.09 13.21 33.70
C GLN A 214 7.92 14.71 33.93
N ILE A 215 6.80 15.22 33.43
CA ILE A 215 6.40 16.60 33.67
C ILE A 215 5.80 16.66 35.08
N SER A 216 6.42 17.42 35.96
CA SER A 216 5.89 17.79 37.27
C SER A 216 5.84 19.30 37.39
N GLU A 217 4.86 19.82 38.12
CA GLU A 217 4.86 21.22 38.54
C GLU A 217 6.05 21.45 39.49
N VAL A 218 6.89 22.43 39.17
CA VAL A 218 8.04 22.83 39.99
C VAL A 218 7.97 24.33 40.21
N ASP A 219 8.11 24.76 41.46
CA ASP A 219 8.18 26.18 41.81
C ASP A 219 9.54 26.74 41.36
N LEU A 220 9.51 27.65 40.39
CA LEU A 220 10.69 28.28 39.82
C LEU A 220 11.49 29.07 40.86
N LYS A 221 10.88 29.53 41.97
CA LYS A 221 11.61 30.22 43.06
C LYS A 221 12.52 29.29 43.87
N GLN A 222 12.37 27.98 43.76
CA GLN A 222 13.24 27.01 44.45
C GLN A 222 14.44 26.57 43.59
N LEU A 223 14.48 26.98 42.32
CA LEU A 223 15.50 26.60 41.32
C LEU A 223 16.52 27.71 41.04
N ILE A 224 16.32 28.90 41.61
CA ILE A 224 17.18 30.10 41.49
C ILE A 224 17.65 30.46 42.89
#